data_AF-A0A844GLY3-F1
#
_entry.id   AF-A0A844GLY3-F1
#
_cell.length_a   1.000
_cell.length_b   1.000
_cell.length_c   1.000
_cell.angle_alpha   90.00
_cell.angle_beta   90.00
_cell.angle_gamma   90.00
#
_symmetry.space_group_name_H-M   'P 1'
#
loop_
_entity.id
_entity.type
_entity.pdbx_description
1 polymer ?
#
loop_
_entity_poly.entity_id
_entity_poly.type
_entity_poly.pdbx_seq_one_letter_code
_entity_poly.pdbx_strand_id
1 'polypeptide(L)'
;MKAKAEIEDTKNLYDYWGERLYRSVLDDSRIIINLASKEYSKCIEKYLSDKDKYITVTFCEQSGDKLVTKGTYAKMARGEMVRYMAEKEIENPADVQTFDRLGYNFRRDLSSEIEYVFERKIME
;
A
#
# COMPACT_ATOMS: atom_id res chain seq x y z
N MET A 1 10.93 9.73 4.05
CA MET A 1 10.42 10.11 5.40
C MET A 1 11.42 9.86 6.52
N LYS A 2 12.36 8.90 6.40
CA LYS A 2 13.36 8.60 7.44
C LYS A 2 14.60 9.50 7.44
N ALA A 3 14.65 10.51 6.56
CA ALA A 3 15.74 11.47 6.57
C ALA A 3 15.86 12.09 7.97
N LYS A 4 17.09 12.12 8.50
CA LYS A 4 17.40 12.81 9.75
C LYS A 4 17.41 14.30 9.43
N ALA A 5 16.27 14.94 9.62
CA ALA A 5 16.09 16.37 9.46
C ALA A 5 15.37 16.87 10.71
N GLU A 6 16.04 17.75 11.45
CA GLU A 6 15.42 18.55 12.50
C GLU A 6 14.84 19.78 11.81
N ILE A 7 13.54 19.99 11.97
CA ILE A 7 12.82 21.13 11.40
C ILE A 7 12.09 21.81 12.54
N GLU A 8 12.46 23.06 12.83
CA GLU A 8 11.98 23.79 14.01
C GLU A 8 12.18 22.95 15.27
N ASP A 9 11.13 22.76 16.07
CA ASP A 9 11.16 21.97 17.32
C ASP A 9 10.87 20.47 17.11
N THR A 10 10.88 19.99 15.86
CA THR A 10 10.55 18.59 15.54
C THR A 10 11.81 17.77 15.25
N LYS A 11 11.84 16.55 15.82
CA LYS A 11 13.02 15.67 15.79
C LYS A 11 13.18 14.91 14.47
N ASN A 12 12.13 14.85 13.66
CA ASN A 12 12.10 14.12 12.40
C ASN A 12 10.87 14.53 11.58
N LEU A 13 10.86 14.11 10.31
CA LEU A 13 9.78 14.44 9.38
C LEU A 13 8.41 13.86 9.77
N TYR A 14 8.35 12.74 10.50
CA TYR A 14 7.05 12.20 10.94
C TYR A 14 6.39 13.14 11.94
N ASP A 15 7.18 13.68 12.87
CA ASP A 15 6.69 14.63 13.88
C ASP A 15 6.39 15.98 13.23
N TYR A 16 7.25 16.44 12.31
CA TYR A 16 6.99 17.65 11.53
C TYR A 16 5.65 17.61 10.83
N TRP A 17 5.37 16.56 10.04
CA TRP A 17 4.14 16.49 9.27
C TRP A 17 2.91 16.34 10.15
N GLY A 18 3.03 15.70 11.32
CA GLY A 18 1.89 15.48 12.20
C GLY A 18 0.78 14.72 11.46
N GLU A 19 -0.48 15.05 11.77
CA GLU A 19 -1.67 14.48 11.12
C GLU A 19 -1.99 15.10 9.75
N ARG A 20 -1.23 16.10 9.29
CA ARG A 20 -1.57 16.89 8.08
C ARG A 20 -1.66 16.00 6.83
N LEU A 21 -0.75 15.05 6.69
CA LEU A 21 -0.74 14.12 5.55
C LEU A 21 -1.90 13.12 5.62
N TYR A 22 -2.28 12.66 6.81
CA TYR A 22 -3.47 11.82 7.00
C TYR A 22 -4.73 12.57 6.57
N ARG A 23 -4.89 13.81 7.03
CA ARG A 23 -6.05 14.65 6.66
C ARG A 23 -6.11 14.99 5.17
N SER A 24 -4.97 15.07 4.47
CA SER A 24 -4.95 15.41 3.04
C SER A 24 -5.30 14.24 2.11
N VAL A 25 -5.18 12.99 2.57
CA VAL A 25 -5.48 11.80 1.77
C VAL A 25 -6.81 11.15 2.13
N LEU A 26 -7.50 11.68 3.15
CA LEU A 26 -8.79 11.21 3.59
C LEU A 26 -9.90 12.03 2.94
N ASP A 27 -10.93 11.35 2.46
CA ASP A 27 -12.17 11.95 1.96
C ASP A 27 -13.38 11.42 2.76
N ASP A 28 -14.58 11.76 2.30
CA ASP A 28 -15.84 11.36 2.94
C ASP A 28 -16.05 9.83 2.96
N SER A 29 -15.42 9.09 2.03
CA SER A 29 -15.50 7.62 2.01
C SER A 29 -14.71 6.99 3.16
N ARG A 30 -13.67 7.68 3.66
CA ARG A 30 -12.71 7.19 4.65
C ARG A 30 -12.00 5.89 4.25
N ILE A 31 -11.92 5.61 2.95
CA ILE A 31 -11.23 4.45 2.40
C ILE A 31 -9.84 4.88 1.93
N ILE A 32 -8.81 4.15 2.35
CA ILE A 32 -7.43 4.37 1.90
C ILE A 32 -6.86 3.04 1.44
N ILE A 33 -6.44 2.98 0.16
CA ILE A 33 -5.67 1.87 -0.38
C ILE A 33 -4.18 2.23 -0.27
N ASN A 34 -3.48 1.55 0.62
CA ASN A 34 -2.07 1.75 0.88
C ASN A 34 -1.20 0.93 -0.08
N LEU A 35 -0.70 1.62 -1.11
CA LEU A 35 0.37 1.16 -2.00
C LEU A 35 1.73 1.76 -1.65
N ALA A 36 1.85 2.51 -0.54
CA ALA A 36 3.10 3.11 -0.14
C ALA A 36 4.03 2.09 0.55
N SER A 37 5.32 2.40 0.64
CA SER A 37 6.21 1.64 1.51
C SER A 37 5.95 1.99 2.98
N LYS A 38 6.35 1.11 3.90
CA LYS A 38 6.21 1.34 5.36
C LYS A 38 6.87 2.63 5.84
N GLU A 39 7.93 3.06 5.14
CA GLU A 39 8.58 4.34 5.44
C GLU A 39 7.64 5.53 5.23
N TYR A 40 6.80 5.51 4.20
CA TYR A 40 5.85 6.60 3.95
C TYR A 40 4.54 6.38 4.69
N SER A 41 3.98 5.16 4.65
CA SER A 41 2.67 4.88 5.23
C SER A 41 2.60 5.15 6.74
N LYS A 42 3.72 5.05 7.47
CA LYS A 42 3.77 5.30 8.91
C LYS A 42 3.25 6.69 9.32
N CYS A 43 3.38 7.72 8.48
CA CYS A 43 2.84 9.05 8.82
C CYS A 43 1.31 9.13 8.68
N ILE A 44 0.69 8.17 8.00
CA ILE A 44 -0.77 8.05 7.87
C ILE A 44 -1.29 7.12 8.97
N GLU A 45 -0.68 5.94 9.11
CA GLU A 45 -1.10 4.90 10.04
C GLU A 45 -1.21 5.37 11.49
N LYS A 46 -0.34 6.29 11.91
CA LYS A 46 -0.33 6.86 13.27
C LYS A 46 -1.65 7.57 13.64
N TYR A 47 -2.41 8.03 12.67
CA TYR A 47 -3.62 8.85 12.86
C TYR A 47 -4.91 8.15 12.41
N LEU A 48 -4.83 6.88 12.01
CA LEU A 48 -6.01 6.09 11.66
C LEU A 48 -6.95 5.95 12.86
N SER A 49 -8.23 5.88 12.55
CA SER A 49 -9.32 5.63 13.50
C SER A 49 -10.10 4.38 13.11
N ASP A 50 -10.92 3.86 14.02
CA ASP A 50 -11.77 2.68 13.77
C ASP A 50 -12.82 2.89 12.66
N LYS A 51 -13.02 4.13 12.21
CA LYS A 51 -13.92 4.48 11.11
C LYS A 51 -13.25 4.37 9.74
N ASP A 52 -11.93 4.20 9.70
CA ASP A 52 -11.15 4.23 8.47
C ASP A 52 -10.99 2.83 7.91
N LYS A 53 -11.33 2.66 6.63
CA LYS A 53 -11.03 1.42 5.91
C LYS A 53 -9.65 1.53 5.26
N TYR A 54 -8.64 1.09 5.99
CA TYR A 54 -7.26 1.12 5.54
C TYR A 54 -6.81 -0.24 5.00
N ILE A 55 -6.74 -0.37 3.67
CA ILE A 55 -6.39 -1.61 2.98
C ILE A 55 -4.93 -1.57 2.56
N THR A 56 -4.11 -2.46 3.10
CA THR A 56 -2.72 -2.60 2.65
C THR A 56 -2.60 -3.62 1.53
N VAL A 57 -1.85 -3.27 0.49
CA VAL A 57 -1.58 -4.18 -0.63
C VAL A 57 -0.14 -4.68 -0.57
N THR A 58 0.02 -5.98 -0.44
CA THR A 58 1.31 -6.66 -0.40
C THR A 58 1.57 -7.42 -1.70
N PHE A 59 2.71 -7.12 -2.31
CA PHE A 59 3.23 -7.85 -3.45
C PHE A 59 4.37 -8.76 -3.00
N CYS A 60 4.24 -10.06 -3.26
CA CYS A 60 5.25 -11.08 -2.92
C CYS A 60 5.50 -12.04 -4.08
N GLU A 61 6.53 -12.86 -3.95
CA GLU A 61 6.82 -13.99 -4.83
C GLU A 61 7.36 -15.16 -3.98
N GLN A 62 7.19 -16.37 -4.48
CA GLN A 62 7.76 -17.55 -3.86
C GLN A 62 9.29 -17.56 -4.04
N SER A 63 10.03 -17.81 -2.95
CA SER A 63 11.48 -17.96 -2.96
C SER A 63 11.85 -19.11 -2.02
N GLY A 64 12.14 -20.27 -2.61
CA GLY A 64 12.23 -21.54 -1.87
C GLY A 64 10.87 -21.88 -1.26
N ASP A 65 10.84 -22.13 0.04
CA ASP A 65 9.60 -22.46 0.79
C ASP A 65 8.91 -21.24 1.42
N LYS A 66 9.36 -20.01 1.11
CA LYS A 66 8.86 -18.78 1.73
C LYS A 66 8.37 -17.78 0.70
N LEU A 67 7.36 -17.02 1.08
CA LEU A 67 6.95 -15.82 0.35
C LEU A 67 7.82 -14.64 0.76
N VAL A 68 8.34 -13.92 -0.23
CA VAL A 68 9.21 -12.75 -0.02
C VAL A 68 8.76 -11.57 -0.87
N THR A 69 8.91 -10.36 -0.35
CA THR A 69 8.71 -9.13 -1.11
C THR A 69 10.02 -8.68 -1.73
N LYS A 70 10.18 -8.82 -3.05
CA LYS A 70 11.30 -8.20 -3.76
C LYS A 70 11.04 -6.73 -3.99
N GLY A 71 11.86 -5.86 -3.39
CA GLY A 71 11.63 -4.42 -3.37
C GLY A 71 11.46 -3.76 -4.75
N THR A 72 12.23 -4.18 -5.76
CA THR A 72 12.11 -3.64 -7.13
C THR A 72 10.76 -3.99 -7.74
N TYR A 73 10.39 -5.27 -7.72
CA TYR A 73 9.12 -5.73 -8.31
C TYR A 73 7.90 -5.19 -7.55
N ALA A 74 7.96 -5.14 -6.22
CA ALA A 74 6.89 -4.54 -5.42
C ALA A 74 6.71 -3.05 -5.74
N LYS A 75 7.78 -2.29 -5.97
CA LYS A 75 7.68 -0.87 -6.39
C LYS A 75 7.06 -0.72 -7.77
N MET A 76 7.44 -1.57 -8.73
CA MET A 76 6.84 -1.59 -10.07
C MET A 76 5.35 -1.94 -9.99
N ALA A 77 4.99 -2.98 -9.23
CA ALA A 77 3.62 -3.44 -9.07
C ALA A 77 2.72 -2.38 -8.40
N ARG A 78 3.23 -1.63 -7.42
CA ARG A 78 2.50 -0.51 -6.81
C ARG A 78 2.12 0.56 -7.83
N GLY A 79 3.08 1.00 -8.65
CA GLY A 79 2.80 1.97 -9.71
C GLY A 79 1.84 1.42 -10.76
N GLU A 80 2.02 0.16 -11.15
CA GLU A 80 1.15 -0.51 -12.11
C GLU A 80 -0.28 -0.69 -11.59
N MET A 81 -0.46 -0.95 -10.30
CA MET A 81 -1.80 -1.04 -9.69
C MET A 81 -2.50 0.32 -9.67
N VAL A 82 -1.79 1.42 -9.39
CA VAL A 82 -2.37 2.77 -9.52
C VAL A 82 -2.83 3.00 -10.95
N ARG A 83 -1.98 2.68 -11.93
CA ARG A 83 -2.33 2.79 -13.35
C ARG A 83 -3.54 1.93 -13.70
N TYR A 84 -3.58 0.68 -13.27
CA TYR A 84 -4.68 -0.24 -13.51
C TYR A 84 -5.99 0.28 -12.94
N MET A 85 -6.00 0.76 -11.69
CA MET A 85 -7.20 1.33 -11.07
C MET A 85 -7.71 2.55 -11.86
N ALA A 86 -6.80 3.41 -12.34
CA ALA A 86 -7.17 4.56 -13.17
C ALA A 86 -7.69 4.15 -14.56
N GLU A 87 -7.03 3.21 -15.25
CA GLU A 87 -7.43 2.73 -16.58
C GLU A 87 -8.77 1.98 -16.56
N LYS A 88 -9.11 1.36 -15.43
CA LYS A 88 -10.34 0.59 -15.24
C LYS A 88 -11.43 1.37 -14.50
N GLU A 89 -11.18 2.63 -14.15
CA GLU A 89 -12.10 3.48 -13.39
C GLU A 89 -12.63 2.76 -12.12
N ILE A 90 -11.71 2.14 -11.37
CA ILE A 90 -12.09 1.39 -10.16
C ILE A 90 -12.53 2.35 -9.06
N GLU A 91 -13.78 2.21 -8.64
CA GLU A 91 -14.37 2.97 -7.53
C GLU A 91 -14.58 2.10 -6.27
N ASN A 92 -14.70 0.78 -6.42
CA ASN A 92 -14.83 -0.14 -5.29
C ASN A 92 -13.50 -0.85 -4.99
N PRO A 93 -12.97 -0.78 -3.75
CA PRO A 93 -11.73 -1.46 -3.41
C PRO A 93 -11.76 -2.98 -3.63
N ALA A 94 -12.93 -3.62 -3.60
CA ALA A 94 -13.03 -5.05 -3.89
C ALA A 94 -12.58 -5.38 -5.32
N ASP A 95 -12.79 -4.48 -6.28
CA ASP A 95 -12.46 -4.71 -7.69
C ASP A 95 -10.94 -4.68 -7.92
N VAL A 96 -10.16 -4.10 -7.02
CA VAL A 96 -8.68 -4.17 -7.07
C VAL A 96 -8.18 -5.61 -7.02
N GLN A 97 -8.94 -6.54 -6.43
CA GLN A 97 -8.61 -7.96 -6.37
C GLN A 97 -8.50 -8.61 -7.76
N THR A 98 -9.03 -7.98 -8.82
CA THR A 98 -8.91 -8.48 -10.21
C THR A 98 -7.62 -8.05 -10.91
N PHE A 99 -6.72 -7.35 -10.21
CA PHE A 99 -5.42 -6.95 -10.76
C PHE A 99 -4.59 -8.18 -11.21
N ASP A 100 -4.16 -8.15 -12.48
CA ASP A 100 -3.57 -9.28 -13.20
C ASP A 100 -2.30 -8.90 -13.99
N ARG A 101 -1.65 -7.78 -13.64
CA ARG A 101 -0.48 -7.26 -14.37
C ARG A 101 0.84 -7.76 -13.78
N LEU A 102 1.89 -7.73 -14.60
CA LEU A 102 3.28 -8.09 -14.22
C LEU A 102 3.45 -9.52 -13.64
N GLY A 103 2.50 -10.42 -13.92
CA GLY A 103 2.49 -11.81 -13.44
C GLY A 103 1.96 -11.97 -12.00
N TYR A 104 1.45 -10.91 -11.39
CA TYR A 104 0.82 -10.95 -10.07
C TYR A 104 -0.62 -11.46 -10.16
N ASN A 105 -1.02 -12.27 -9.18
CA ASN A 105 -2.38 -12.76 -9.00
C ASN A 105 -2.80 -12.65 -7.54
N PHE A 106 -4.08 -12.35 -7.30
CA PHE A 106 -4.62 -12.27 -5.94
C PHE A 106 -4.61 -13.62 -5.23
N ARG A 107 -4.11 -13.64 -3.99
CA ARG A 107 -4.07 -14.81 -3.10
C ARG A 107 -5.14 -14.70 -2.04
N ARG A 108 -6.33 -15.20 -2.36
CA ARG A 108 -7.50 -15.17 -1.45
C ARG A 108 -7.21 -15.83 -0.10
N ASP A 109 -6.43 -16.89 -0.09
CA ASP A 109 -6.06 -17.65 1.11
C ASP A 109 -5.09 -16.89 2.05
N LEU A 110 -4.41 -15.86 1.54
CA LEU A 110 -3.51 -15.00 2.31
C LEU A 110 -4.07 -13.60 2.55
N SER A 111 -5.24 -13.31 1.97
CA SER A 111 -5.84 -11.98 2.00
C SER A 111 -6.99 -11.90 3.01
N SER A 112 -7.29 -10.68 3.42
CA SER A 112 -8.39 -10.34 4.32
C SER A 112 -9.07 -9.05 3.86
N GLU A 113 -10.00 -8.53 4.65
CA GLU A 113 -10.69 -7.27 4.34
C GLU A 113 -9.77 -6.02 4.41
N ILE A 114 -8.63 -6.13 5.10
CA ILE A 114 -7.68 -5.02 5.33
C ILE A 114 -6.29 -5.29 4.74
N GLU A 115 -6.06 -6.48 4.18
CA GLU A 115 -4.78 -6.85 3.58
C GLU A 115 -5.04 -7.64 2.29
N TYR A 116 -4.60 -7.10 1.15
CA TYR A 116 -4.68 -7.79 -0.13
C TYR A 116 -3.30 -8.27 -0.55
N VAL A 117 -3.14 -9.58 -0.66
CA VAL A 117 -1.88 -10.21 -1.04
C VAL A 117 -1.94 -10.63 -2.50
N PHE A 118 -0.98 -10.15 -3.27
CA PHE A 118 -0.75 -10.53 -4.66
C PHE A 118 0.58 -11.25 -4.77
N GLU A 119 0.53 -12.46 -5.33
CA GLU A 119 1.72 -13.28 -5.56
C GLU A 119 2.07 -13.26 -7.05
N ARG A 120 3.35 -12.96 -7.33
CA ARG A 120 3.91 -13.10 -8.66
C ARG A 120 4.26 -14.55 -8.93
N LYS A 121 3.71 -15.10 -10.01
CA LYS A 121 4.17 -16.38 -10.55
C LYS A 121 5.33 -16.09 -11.51
N ILE A 122 6.52 -16.56 -11.16
CA ILE A 122 7.65 -16.59 -12.08
C ILE A 122 7.36 -17.74 -13.03
N MET A 123 7.17 -17.43 -14.32
CA MET A 123 7.22 -18.48 -15.34
C MET A 123 8.68 -18.91 -15.45
N GLU A 124 8.94 -20.19 -15.23
CA GLU A 124 10.21 -20.83 -15.59
C GLU A 124 10.45 -20.78 -17.11
#